data_AF-A0A093EWE6-F1
#
_entry.id   AF-A0A093EWE6-F1
#
_cell.length_a   1.000
_cell.length_b   1.000
_cell.length_c   1.000
_cell.angle_alpha   90.00
_cell.angle_beta   90.00
_cell.angle_gamma   90.00
#
_symmetry.space_group_name_H-M   'P 1'
#
loop_
_entity.id
_entity.type
_entity.pdbx_description
1 polymer ?
#
loop_
_entity_poly.entity_id
_entity_poly.type
_entity_poly.pdbx_seq_one_letter_code
_entity_poly.pdbx_strand_id
1 'polypeptide(L)'
;QYCLTVHLFTDHGKSTSVTKKCATGEECHFVGCHHHRESGHTECVSCCEGMICNVEIPTNHTNAVFAVLHARRTSDGSRRTVNVAVLVSVMMI
;
A
#
# COMPACT_ATOMS: atom_id res chain seq x y z
N GLN A 1 -11.26 3.20 -3.87
CA GLN A 1 -10.84 3.65 -2.52
C GLN A 1 -9.80 2.70 -1.94
N TYR A 2 -9.80 1.43 -2.31
CA TYR A 2 -8.71 0.51 -1.98
C TYR A 2 -8.17 -0.18 -3.24
N CYS A 3 -7.00 -0.77 -3.13
CA CYS A 3 -6.47 -1.71 -4.11
C CYS A 3 -6.41 -3.09 -3.47
N LEU A 4 -6.94 -4.11 -4.14
CA LEU A 4 -6.94 -5.51 -3.72
C LEU A 4 -5.92 -6.30 -4.53
N THR A 5 -5.20 -7.22 -3.87
CA THR A 5 -4.30 -8.19 -4.51
C THR A 5 -4.62 -9.59 -4.01
N VAL A 6 -4.81 -10.52 -4.95
CA VAL A 6 -4.85 -11.97 -4.69
C VAL A 6 -3.60 -12.59 -5.29
N HIS A 7 -2.90 -13.41 -4.51
CA HIS A 7 -1.73 -14.17 -4.93
C HIS A 7 -1.96 -15.65 -4.68
N LEU A 8 -1.94 -16.43 -5.76
CA LEU A 8 -1.96 -17.89 -5.71
C LEU A 8 -0.56 -18.40 -5.99
N PHE A 9 -0.03 -19.24 -5.11
CA PHE A 9 1.31 -19.83 -5.25
C PHE A 9 1.36 -21.25 -4.69
N THR A 10 2.32 -22.03 -5.15
CA THR A 10 2.54 -23.40 -4.67
C THR A 10 3.18 -23.40 -3.28
N ASP A 11 3.18 -24.54 -2.60
CA ASP A 11 3.80 -24.70 -1.27
C ASP A 11 5.32 -24.43 -1.25
N HIS A 12 5.97 -24.46 -2.42
CA HIS A 12 7.38 -24.09 -2.58
C HIS A 12 7.58 -22.58 -2.84
N GLY A 13 6.52 -21.77 -2.75
CA GLY A 13 6.58 -20.33 -2.98
C GLY A 13 6.53 -19.91 -4.44
N LYS A 14 6.31 -20.84 -5.38
CA LYS A 14 6.27 -20.50 -6.81
C LYS A 14 4.92 -19.87 -7.15
N SER A 15 4.93 -18.62 -7.61
CA SER A 15 3.72 -17.93 -8.07
C SER A 15 3.05 -18.67 -9.23
N THR A 16 1.74 -18.88 -9.08
CA THR A 16 0.84 -19.42 -10.11
C THR A 16 0.07 -18.28 -10.78
N SER A 17 -0.49 -17.37 -9.99
CA SER A 17 -1.20 -16.19 -10.51
C SER A 17 -1.20 -15.04 -9.52
N VAL A 18 -1.28 -13.83 -10.04
CA VAL A 18 -1.44 -12.59 -9.27
C VAL A 18 -2.54 -11.77 -9.92
N THR A 19 -3.57 -11.43 -9.17
CA THR A 19 -4.68 -10.59 -9.63
C THR A 19 -4.74 -9.33 -8.81
N LYS A 20 -4.72 -8.17 -9.47
CA LYS A 20 -4.78 -6.85 -8.86
C LYS A 20 -5.99 -6.10 -9.39
N LYS A 21 -6.78 -5.47 -8.52
CA LYS A 21 -7.93 -4.63 -8.93
C LYS A 21 -8.17 -3.49 -7.95
N CYS A 22 -8.86 -2.46 -8.41
CA CYS A 22 -9.51 -1.50 -7.52
C CYS A 22 -10.65 -2.22 -6.77
N ALA A 23 -10.87 -1.86 -5.51
CA ALA A 23 -11.85 -2.50 -4.64
C ALA A 23 -12.63 -1.51 -3.76
N THR A 24 -13.83 -1.93 -3.35
CA THR A 24 -14.63 -1.31 -2.30
C THR A 24 -14.16 -1.77 -0.91
N GLY A 25 -14.70 -1.14 0.15
CA GLY A 25 -14.42 -1.57 1.53
C GLY A 25 -14.91 -3.00 1.78
N GLU A 26 -16.11 -3.34 1.31
CA GLU A 26 -16.73 -4.66 1.47
C GLU A 26 -15.87 -5.79 0.90
N GLU A 27 -15.29 -5.58 -0.29
CA GLU A 27 -14.38 -6.54 -0.93
C GLU A 27 -13.08 -6.77 -0.13
N CYS A 28 -12.72 -5.86 0.77
CA CYS A 28 -11.51 -5.92 1.59
C CYS A 28 -11.72 -6.53 2.99
N HIS A 29 -12.90 -7.09 3.29
CA HIS A 29 -13.18 -7.71 4.59
C HIS A 29 -12.40 -9.01 4.81
N PHE A 30 -12.07 -9.74 3.73
CA PHE A 30 -11.42 -11.05 3.78
C PHE A 30 -9.98 -10.96 3.28
N VAL A 31 -9.10 -10.43 4.14
CA VAL A 31 -7.65 -10.46 3.95
C VAL A 31 -7.03 -11.62 4.75
N GLY A 32 -5.85 -12.06 4.34
CA GLY A 32 -5.14 -13.17 4.97
C GLY A 32 -4.71 -14.22 3.96
N CYS A 33 -4.19 -15.34 4.45
CA CYS A 33 -3.81 -16.47 3.61
C CYS A 33 -4.62 -17.71 3.96
N HIS A 34 -4.95 -18.50 2.94
CA HIS A 34 -5.61 -19.79 3.06
C HIS A 34 -4.82 -20.83 2.28
N HIS A 35 -4.49 -21.94 2.95
CA HIS A 35 -3.74 -23.03 2.36
C HIS A 35 -4.69 -24.17 1.95
N HIS A 36 -4.75 -24.45 0.66
CA HIS A 36 -5.57 -25.49 0.05
C HIS A 36 -4.76 -26.79 -0.05
N ARG A 37 -4.82 -27.62 0.99
CA ARG A 37 -4.05 -28.88 1.10
C ARG A 37 -4.29 -29.86 -0.05
N GLU A 38 -5.49 -29.88 -0.62
CA GLU A 38 -5.86 -30.77 -1.71
C GLU A 38 -5.16 -30.41 -3.02
N SER A 39 -4.94 -29.11 -3.28
CA SER A 39 -4.25 -28.63 -4.49
C SER A 39 -2.77 -28.35 -4.25
N GLY A 40 -2.31 -28.24 -3.00
CA GLY A 40 -0.93 -27.84 -2.67
C GLY A 40 -0.64 -26.38 -3.02
N HIS A 41 -1.67 -25.53 -2.95
CA HIS A 41 -1.59 -24.11 -3.26
C HIS A 41 -2.01 -23.28 -2.05
N THR A 42 -1.42 -22.10 -1.94
CA THR A 42 -1.77 -21.08 -0.96
C THR A 42 -2.30 -19.86 -1.70
N GLU A 43 -3.45 -19.36 -1.24
CA GLU A 43 -4.04 -18.10 -1.68
C GLU A 43 -3.81 -17.06 -0.59
N CYS A 44 -3.21 -15.92 -0.92
CA CYS A 44 -3.09 -14.78 -0.03
C CYS A 44 -3.79 -13.56 -0.61
N VAL A 45 -4.59 -12.88 0.22
CA VAL A 45 -5.37 -11.69 -0.13
C VAL A 45 -4.91 -10.50 0.72
N SER A 46 -4.57 -9.39 0.08
CA SER A 46 -4.29 -8.12 0.75
C SER A 46 -5.11 -6.98 0.15
N CYS A 47 -5.38 -5.97 0.97
CA CYS A 47 -5.94 -4.70 0.54
C CYS A 47 -5.10 -3.54 1.07
N CYS A 48 -5.10 -2.43 0.34
CA CYS A 48 -4.47 -1.20 0.82
C CYS A 48 -5.25 0.04 0.40
N GLU A 49 -5.11 1.12 1.16
CA GLU A 49 -5.65 2.43 0.81
C GLU A 49 -4.59 3.30 0.12
N GLY A 50 -4.98 3.98 -0.95
CA GLY A 50 -4.14 4.94 -1.68
C GLY A 50 -3.94 4.61 -3.16
N MET A 51 -3.31 5.53 -3.88
CA MET A 51 -2.99 5.34 -5.29
C MET A 51 -1.79 4.40 -5.45
N ILE A 52 -1.93 3.36 -6.29
CA ILE A 52 -0.85 2.41 -6.60
C ILE A 52 -0.24 1.84 -5.30
N CYS A 53 -1.05 1.61 -4.27
CA CYS A 53 -0.55 1.16 -2.97
C CYS A 53 -0.19 -0.33 -2.95
N ASN A 54 -0.74 -1.12 -3.89
CA ASN A 54 -0.56 -2.56 -3.96
C ASN A 54 0.61 -2.94 -4.87
N VAL A 55 1.76 -2.28 -4.72
CA VAL A 55 2.99 -2.65 -5.45
C VAL A 55 3.44 -4.04 -5.03
N GLU A 56 3.51 -4.27 -3.72
CA GLU A 56 3.92 -5.55 -3.14
C GLU A 56 2.86 -6.65 -3.34
N ILE A 57 3.31 -7.90 -3.35
CA ILE A 57 2.46 -9.10 -3.48
C ILE A 57 2.42 -9.81 -2.13
N PRO A 58 1.23 -10.16 -1.59
CA PRO A 58 1.13 -10.86 -0.32
C PRO A 58 1.65 -12.30 -0.46
N THR A 59 2.40 -12.78 0.52
CA THR A 59 3.05 -14.11 0.51
C THR A 59 2.86 -14.86 1.83
N ASN A 60 2.40 -14.19 2.88
CA ASN A 60 2.14 -14.78 4.19
C ASN A 60 1.14 -13.92 4.99
N HIS A 61 0.76 -14.37 6.18
CA HIS A 61 -0.20 -13.65 7.03
C HIS A 61 0.28 -12.28 7.52
N THR A 62 1.58 -11.98 7.46
CA THR A 62 2.11 -10.68 7.93
C THR A 62 1.93 -9.58 6.89
N ASN A 63 1.90 -9.91 5.60
CA ASN A 63 1.69 -8.94 4.51
C ASN A 63 0.35 -9.13 3.76
N ALA A 64 -0.36 -10.24 4.00
CA ALA A 64 -1.75 -10.44 3.58
C ALA A 64 -2.73 -9.76 4.55
N VAL A 65 -2.67 -8.43 4.59
CA VAL A 65 -3.44 -7.61 5.55
C VAL A 65 -4.21 -6.49 4.84
N PHE A 66 -5.07 -5.81 5.58
CA PHE A 66 -5.67 -4.56 5.14
C PHE A 66 -4.82 -3.38 5.64
N ALA A 67 -4.02 -2.81 4.76
CA ALA A 67 -3.10 -1.72 5.05
C ALA A 67 -3.74 -0.35 4.79
N VAL A 68 -4.06 0.36 5.86
CA VAL A 68 -4.52 1.75 5.80
C VAL A 68 -3.30 2.67 5.88
N LEU A 69 -2.80 3.13 4.73
CA LEU A 69 -1.77 4.16 4.72
C LEU A 69 -2.44 5.50 5.04
N HIS A 70 -2.30 5.98 6.28
CA HIS A 70 -2.54 7.39 6.56
C HIS A 70 -1.58 8.19 5.70
N ALA A 71 -2.12 8.88 4.70
CA ALA A 71 -1.35 9.79 3.88
C ALA A 71 -0.66 10.81 4.79
N ARG A 72 0.60 10.56 5.15
CA ARG A 72 1.55 11.64 5.35
C ARG A 72 1.66 12.31 4.00
N ARG A 73 0.75 13.25 3.73
CA ARG A 73 0.89 14.26 2.70
C ARG A 73 2.09 15.11 3.06
N THR A 74 3.30 14.58 2.94
CA THR A 74 4.48 15.41 2.72
C THR A 74 4.50 15.65 1.22
N SER A 75 3.55 16.47 0.76
CA SER A 75 3.85 17.33 -0.37
C SER A 75 5.01 18.21 0.11
N ASP A 76 6.24 17.78 -0.16
CA ASP A 76 7.47 18.52 0.13
C ASP A 76 7.61 19.68 -0.88
N GLY A 77 6.57 20.50 -0.91
CA GLY A 77 6.50 21.79 -1.56
C GLY A 77 6.32 22.85 -0.48
N SER A 78 7.14 22.80 0.57
CA SER A 78 7.31 23.95 1.45
C SER A 78 8.00 25.04 0.64
N ARG A 79 7.22 25.77 -0.16
CA ARG A 79 7.61 27.10 -0.62
C ARG A 79 7.67 27.93 0.66
N ARG A 80 8.83 27.91 1.33
CA ARG A 80 9.21 28.95 2.28
C ARG A 80 9.10 30.25 1.51
N THR A 81 7.97 30.93 1.65
CA THR A 81 7.84 32.34 1.34
C THR A 81 8.79 33.04 2.31
N VAL A 82 10.05 33.18 1.88
CA VAL A 82 11.01 34.03 2.57
C VAL A 82 10.40 35.42 2.53
N ASN A 83 9.91 35.87 3.68
CA ASN A 83 9.33 37.19 3.82
C ASN A 83 10.47 38.19 3.59
N VAL A 84 10.53 38.77 2.38
CA VAL A 84 11.57 39.71 1.93
C VAL A 84 11.74 40.89 2.90
N ALA A 85 10.71 41.19 3.70
CA ALA A 85 10.74 42.19 4.77
C ALA A 85 11.86 41.97 5.81
N VAL A 86 12.32 40.73 6.04
CA VAL A 86 13.38 40.43 7.03
C VAL A 86 14.79 40.72 6.47
N LEU A 87 14.98 40.77 5.14
CA LEU A 87 16.30 41.01 4.55
C LEU A 87 16.66 42.51 4.53
N VAL A 88 15.68 43.42 4.65
CA VAL A 88 15.92 44.87 4.57
C VAL A 88 16.40 45.46 5.90
N SER A 89 16.18 44.77 7.03
CA SER A 89 16.59 45.25 8.36
C SER A 89 18.07 45.02 8.70
N VAL A 90 18.81 44.25 7.89
CA VAL A 90 20.24 43.92 8.15
C VAL A 90 21.21 44.92 7.49
N MET A 91 20.73 45.81 6.62
CA MET A 91 21.56 46.81 5.93
C MET A 91 21.58 48.19 6.62
N MET A 92 20.95 48.31 7.79
CA MET A 92 20.85 49.55 8.57
C MET A 92 21.44 49.36 9.98
N ILE A 93 22.70 48.89 10.05
CA ILE A 93 23.57 48.99 11.24
C ILE A 93 24.95 49.39 10.75
#